data_AF-A0A2N4WYZ0-F1
#
_entry.id   AF-A0A2N4WYZ0-F1
#
_cell.length_a   1.000
_cell.length_b   1.000
_cell.length_c   1.000
_cell.angle_alpha   90.00
_cell.angle_beta   90.00
_cell.angle_gamma   90.00
#
_symmetry.space_group_name_H-M   'P 1'
#
loop_
_entity.id
_entity.type
_entity.pdbx_description
1 polymer ?
#
loop_
_entity_poly.entity_id
_entity_poly.type
_entity_poly.pdbx_seq_one_letter_code
_entity_poly.pdbx_strand_id
1 'polypeptide(L)' 'MGAWGIGHWIVVLVVVLVLFGRGRVADVMGEFGKGLKSFKQGMADEDNKPVPPPPAQIPAPDAAPAASASEKTKTGE' A
#
# COMPACT_ATOMS: atom_id res chain seq x y z
N MET A 1 -22.98 17.69 -23.60
CA MET A 1 -23.26 16.47 -22.81
C MET A 1 -22.70 16.61 -21.40
N GLY A 2 -22.87 17.79 -20.78
CA GLY A 2 -22.37 18.07 -19.44
C GLY A 2 -23.43 17.63 -18.46
N ALA A 3 -23.27 16.44 -17.90
CA ALA A 3 -24.09 16.02 -16.79
C ALA A 3 -23.91 17.06 -15.66
N TRP A 4 -24.87 17.99 -15.56
CA TRP A 4 -25.26 18.68 -14.33
C TRP A 4 -24.06 19.00 -13.44
N GLY A 5 -23.33 20.07 -13.79
CA GLY A 5 -22.01 20.41 -13.24
C GLY A 5 -21.92 20.41 -11.72
N ILE A 6 -20.70 20.44 -11.19
CA ILE A 6 -20.31 20.29 -9.76
C ILE A 6 -21.28 20.97 -8.76
N GLY A 7 -21.88 22.11 -9.12
CA GLY A 7 -22.92 22.77 -8.32
C GLY A 7 -24.16 21.90 -8.01
N HIS A 8 -24.65 21.09 -8.95
CA HIS A 8 -25.78 20.19 -8.72
C HIS A 8 -25.45 19.12 -7.67
N TRP A 9 -24.26 18.52 -7.77
CA TRP A 9 -23.80 17.52 -6.80
C TRP A 9 -23.68 18.09 -5.39
N ILE A 10 -23.25 19.35 -5.23
CA ILE A 10 -23.26 20.02 -3.92
C ILE A 10 -24.69 20.19 -3.39
N VAL A 11 -25.64 20.64 -4.23
CA VAL A 11 -27.05 20.80 -3.82
C VAL A 11 -27.66 19.47 -3.40
N VAL A 12 -27.43 18.40 -4.16
CA VAL A 12 -27.91 17.05 -3.81
C VAL A 12 -27.32 16.59 -2.47
N LEU A 13 -26.03 16.81 -2.24
CA LEU A 13 -25.37 16.43 -0.99
C LEU A 13 -25.95 17.17 0.22
N VAL A 14 -26.27 18.46 0.06
CA VAL A 14 -26.96 19.25 1.09
C VAL A 14 -28.37 18.72 1.36
N VAL A 15 -29.15 18.41 0.32
CA VAL A 15 -30.51 17.86 0.48
C VAL A 15 -30.48 16.51 1.21
N VAL A 16 -29.56 15.63 0.85
CA VAL A 16 -29.39 14.34 1.53
C VAL A 16 -29.00 14.54 3.01
N LEU A 17 -28.09 15.46 3.32
CA LEU A 17 -27.73 15.79 4.70
C LEU A 17 -28.91 16.34 5.52
N VAL A 18 -29.81 17.11 4.90
CA VAL A 18 -31.02 17.64 5.56
C VAL A 18 -32.05 16.54 5.79
N LEU A 19 -32.28 15.66 4.82
CA LEU A 19 -33.26 14.56 4.93
C LEU A 19 -32.81 13.47 5.91
N PHE A 20 -31.54 13.08 5.84
CA PHE A 20 -30.99 12.06 6.73
C PHE A 20 -30.57 12.65 8.09
N GLY A 21 -30.36 13.96 8.16
CA GLY A 21 -29.89 14.66 9.35
C GLY A 21 -28.40 14.40 9.65
N ARG A 22 -27.79 15.35 10.37
CA ARG A 22 -26.35 15.31 10.67
C ARG A 22 -25.93 14.13 11.57
N GLY A 23 -26.84 13.65 12.41
CA GLY A 23 -26.58 12.52 13.33
C GLY A 23 -26.40 11.19 12.61
N ARG A 24 -27.29 10.84 11.67
CA ARG A 24 -27.20 9.56 10.93
C ARG A 24 -26.05 9.52 9.95
N VAL A 25 -25.77 10.61 9.23
CA VAL A 25 -24.65 10.65 8.28
C VAL A 25 -23.31 10.57 9.02
N ALA A 26 -23.16 11.21 10.18
CA ALA A 26 -21.94 11.15 10.98
C ALA A 26 -21.69 9.76 11.60
N ASP A 27 -22.76 9.10 12.09
CA ASP A 27 -22.69 7.73 12.64
C ASP A 27 -22.23 6.72 11.58
N VAL A 28 -22.87 6.79 10.40
CA VAL A 28 -22.54 5.94 9.25
C VAL A 28 -21.13 6.24 8.72
N MET A 29 -20.78 7.52 8.52
CA MET A 29 -19.43 7.93 8.10
C MET A 29 -18.36 7.57 9.14
N GLY A 30 -18.71 7.54 10.43
CA GLY A 30 -17.81 7.11 11.50
C GLY A 30 -17.44 5.63 11.40
N GLU A 31 -18.43 4.76 11.21
CA GLU A 31 -18.21 3.32 11.05
C GLU A 31 -17.47 3.01 9.73
N PHE A 32 -17.86 3.66 8.62
CA PHE A 32 -17.13 3.55 7.35
C PHE A 32 -15.69 4.10 7.44
N GLY A 33 -15.51 5.21 8.15
CA GLY A 33 -14.20 5.85 8.34
C GLY A 33 -13.24 4.99 9.15
N LYS A 34 -13.72 4.30 10.20
CA LYS A 34 -12.92 3.33 10.95
C LYS A 34 -12.48 2.16 10.07
N GLY A 35 -13.39 1.58 9.28
CA GLY A 35 -13.06 0.49 8.36
C GLY A 35 -12.01 0.89 7.32
N LEU A 36 -12.18 2.06 6.70
CA LEU A 36 -11.23 2.58 5.72
C LEU A 36 -9.89 2.97 6.35
N LYS A 37 -9.88 3.48 7.59
CA LYS A 37 -8.66 3.80 8.35
C LYS A 37 -7.87 2.54 8.70
N SER A 38 -8.52 1.48 9.14
CA SER A 38 -7.87 0.19 9.41
C SER A 38 -7.33 -0.44 8.12
N PHE A 39 -8.02 -0.31 6.99
CA PHE A 39 -7.51 -0.74 5.69
C PHE A 39 -6.28 0.06 5.25
N LYS A 40 -6.33 1.38 5.40
CA LYS A 40 -5.20 2.28 5.13
C LYS A 40 -4.01 1.98 6.03
N GLN A 41 -4.25 1.73 7.32
CA GLN A 41 -3.21 1.35 8.28
C GLN A 41 -2.63 -0.02 7.98
N GLY A 42 -3.44 -1.02 7.62
CA GLY A 42 -2.95 -2.35 7.23
C GLY A 42 -2.08 -2.31 5.97
N MET A 43 -2.47 -1.52 4.97
CA MET A 43 -1.64 -1.30 3.78
C MET A 43 -0.36 -0.50 4.07
N ALA A 44 -0.43 0.50 4.95
CA ALA A 44 0.74 1.27 5.34
C ALA A 44 1.70 0.48 6.24
N ASP A 45 1.20 -0.45 7.05
CA ASP A 45 2.00 -1.33 7.91
C ASP A 45 2.79 -2.36 7.08
N GLU A 46 2.25 -2.86 5.96
CA GLU A 46 3.01 -3.67 4.98
C GLU A 46 4.17 -2.88 4.35
N ASP A 47 4.00 -1.57 4.15
CA ASP A 47 5.02 -0.69 3.55
C ASP A 47 6.07 -0.23 4.59
N ASN A 48 5.74 -0.27 5.89
CA ASN A 48 6.61 0.21 6.99
C ASN A 48 7.07 -0.89 7.96
N LYS A 49 6.74 -2.16 7.74
CA LYS A 49 7.27 -3.24 8.58
C LYS A 49 8.77 -3.38 8.27
N PRO A 50 9.68 -3.27 9.26
CA PRO A 50 11.03 -3.74 9.10
C PRO A 50 10.92 -5.22 8.73
N VAL A 51 11.39 -5.59 7.54
CA VAL A 51 11.48 -6.99 7.11
C VAL A 51 12.12 -7.76 8.27
N PRO A 52 11.41 -8.67 8.97
CA PRO A 52 12.05 -9.50 9.96
C PRO A 52 13.18 -10.23 9.24
N PRO A 53 14.41 -10.28 9.81
CA PRO A 53 15.53 -10.91 9.15
C PRO A 53 15.09 -12.32 8.74
N PRO A 54 15.40 -12.75 7.50
CA PRO A 54 14.97 -14.05 7.00
C PRO A 54 15.37 -15.11 8.03
N PRO A 55 14.47 -16.04 8.41
CA PRO A 55 14.81 -17.09 9.36
C PRO A 55 16.08 -17.77 8.89
N ALA A 56 17.07 -17.83 9.78
CA ALA A 56 18.42 -18.28 9.49
C ALA A 56 18.38 -19.54 8.62
N GLN A 57 18.77 -19.38 7.36
CA GLN A 57 18.91 -20.50 6.45
C GLN A 57 19.96 -21.42 7.07
N ILE A 58 19.57 -22.66 7.30
CA ILE A 58 20.41 -23.77 7.73
C ILE A 58 21.69 -23.73 6.86
N PRO A 59 22.90 -23.61 7.44
CA PRO A 59 24.10 -23.48 6.65
C PRO A 59 24.27 -24.70 5.75
N ALA A 60 24.25 -24.47 4.44
CA ALA A 60 24.58 -25.50 3.46
C ALA A 60 26.01 -25.98 3.75
N PRO A 61 26.22 -27.29 4.01
CA PRO A 61 27.55 -27.82 4.21
C PRO A 61 28.34 -27.78 2.90
N ASP A 62 29.55 -27.24 3.00
CA ASP A 62 30.73 -27.52 2.17
C ASP A 62 30.58 -27.49 0.64
N ALA A 63 31.06 -26.40 0.03
CA ALA A 63 31.73 -26.48 -1.27
C ALA A 63 32.69 -25.28 -1.46
N ALA A 64 33.80 -25.30 -0.73
CA ALA A 64 35.07 -24.83 -1.28
C ALA A 64 36.00 -26.04 -1.27
N PRO A 65 36.57 -26.45 -2.41
CA PRO A 65 37.68 -25.67 -2.95
C PRO A 65 37.80 -25.70 -4.48
N ALA A 66 38.40 -24.66 -5.06
CA ALA A 66 39.57 -24.79 -5.94
C ALA A 66 39.76 -23.50 -6.73
N ALA A 67 40.92 -22.89 -6.52
CA ALA A 67 41.50 -21.94 -7.44
C ALA A 67 41.61 -22.56 -8.85
N SER A 68 41.16 -21.81 -9.85
CA SER A 68 41.77 -21.84 -11.19
C SER A 68 41.83 -20.41 -11.70
N ALA A 69 43.01 -19.83 -11.50
CA ALA A 69 43.49 -18.73 -12.31
C ALA A 69 43.70 -19.23 -13.75
N SER A 70 42.93 -18.69 -14.69
CA SER A 70 43.25 -18.44 -16.11
C SER A 70 41.94 -17.86 -16.67
N GLU A 71 41.86 -16.69 -17.29
CA GLU A 71 42.64 -16.31 -18.44
C GLU A 71 42.55 -14.79 -18.64
N LYS A 72 43.74 -14.19 -18.69
CA LYS A 72 44.05 -12.85 -19.19
C LYS A 72 43.49 -12.68 -20.61
N THR A 73 42.79 -11.59 -20.92
CA THR A 73 43.01 -10.77 -22.14
C THR A 73 42.31 -9.41 -22.00
N LYS A 74 43.09 -8.42 -21.55
CA LYS A 74 43.04 -7.05 -22.03
C LYS A 74 44.09 -6.98 -23.14
N THR A 75 43.72 -6.63 -24.39
CA THR A 75 44.55 -5.96 -25.43
C THR A 75 44.05 -6.27 -26.85
N GLY A 76 43.85 -5.20 -27.65
CA GLY A 76 43.70 -5.20 -29.12
C GLY A 76 42.31 -5.60 -29.59
N GLU A 77 41.55 -4.81 -30.35
CA GLU A 77 41.87 -3.72 -31.29
C GLU A 77 41.24 -2.37 -30.92
#